data_AF-A0A959P0R1-F1
#
_entry.id   AF-A0A959P0R1-F1
#
_cell.length_a   1.000
_cell.length_b   1.000
_cell.length_c   1.000
_cell.angle_alpha   90.00
_cell.angle_beta   90.00
_cell.angle_gamma   90.00
#
_symmetry.space_group_name_H-M   'P 1'
#
loop_
_entity.id
_entity.type
_entity.pdbx_description
1 polymer ?
#
loop_
_entity_poly.entity_id
_entity_poly.type
_entity_poly.pdbx_seq_one_letter_code
_entity_poly.pdbx_strand_id
1 'polypeptide(L)'
;MKNIQKLILPGLVVIIVAILYFSYFAPSDELGSFARFDPNSNASLPIIVKFVKDKGAKRTQDGSYNFYVIDGDNKEVLVTGIKDLPPGMD
;
A
#
# COMPACT_ATOMS: atom_id res chain seq x y z
N MET A 1 -18.14 17.22 -38.25
CA MET A 1 -19.18 16.61 -37.38
C MET A 1 -19.07 15.08 -37.29
N LYS A 2 -19.08 14.32 -38.41
CA LYS A 2 -18.93 12.84 -38.40
C LYS A 2 -17.64 12.32 -37.76
N ASN A 3 -16.53 13.08 -37.84
CA ASN A 3 -15.24 12.64 -37.29
C ASN A 3 -15.13 12.86 -35.78
N ILE A 4 -15.79 13.88 -35.23
CA ILE A 4 -15.81 14.14 -33.78
C ILE A 4 -16.61 13.05 -33.04
N GLN A 5 -17.72 12.60 -33.63
CA GLN A 5 -18.56 11.55 -33.05
C GLN A 5 -17.83 10.20 -32.96
N LYS A 6 -16.91 9.92 -33.90
CA LYS A 6 -16.08 8.71 -33.88
C LYS A 6 -15.04 8.70 -32.76
N LEU A 7 -14.72 9.86 -32.17
CA LEU A 7 -13.75 9.98 -31.09
C LEU A 7 -14.37 9.87 -29.69
N ILE A 8 -15.70 9.88 -29.58
CA ILE A 8 -16.39 9.79 -28.29
C ILE A 8 -16.06 8.47 -27.57
N LEU A 9 -16.17 7.34 -28.27
CA LEU A 9 -15.89 6.03 -27.68
C LEU A 9 -14.41 5.86 -27.29
N PRO A 10 -13.42 6.15 -28.16
CA PRO A 10 -12.02 6.16 -27.75
C PRO A 10 -11.72 7.09 -26.58
N GLY A 11 -12.33 8.29 -26.57
CA GLY A 11 -12.18 9.26 -25.48
C GLY A 11 -12.69 8.71 -24.15
N LEU A 12 -13.86 8.07 -24.14
CA LEU A 12 -14.42 7.42 -22.95
C LEU A 12 -13.51 6.29 -22.44
N VAL A 13 -12.94 5.48 -23.32
CA VAL A 13 -11.99 4.43 -22.92
C VAL A 13 -10.77 5.05 -22.23
N VAL A 14 -10.18 6.10 -22.82
CA VAL A 14 -9.04 6.81 -22.23
C VAL A 14 -9.40 7.39 -20.85
N ILE A 15 -10.59 7.98 -20.72
CA ILE A 15 -11.07 8.55 -19.45
C ILE A 15 -11.20 7.46 -18.38
N ILE A 16 -11.83 6.32 -18.69
CA ILE A 16 -11.99 5.22 -17.75
C ILE A 16 -10.63 4.66 -17.32
N VAL A 17 -9.72 4.45 -18.27
CA VAL A 17 -8.35 3.98 -17.98
C VAL A 17 -7.62 4.97 -17.07
N ALA A 18 -7.74 6.28 -17.34
CA ALA A 18 -7.14 7.31 -16.49
C ALA A 18 -7.72 7.28 -15.07
N ILE A 19 -9.05 7.19 -14.93
CA ILE A 19 -9.71 7.11 -13.61
C ILE A 19 -9.21 5.89 -12.83
N LEU A 20 -9.16 4.72 -13.46
CA LEU A 20 -8.68 3.49 -12.82
C LEU A 20 -7.21 3.63 -12.42
N TYR A 21 -6.36 4.18 -13.28
CA TYR A 21 -4.96 4.39 -12.98
C TYR A 21 -4.80 5.32 -11.76
N PHE A 22 -5.35 6.53 -11.80
CA PHE A 22 -5.16 7.51 -10.73
C PHE A 22 -5.86 7.15 -9.42
N SER A 23 -6.96 6.39 -9.47
CA SER A 23 -7.71 6.04 -8.26
C SER A 23 -7.22 4.76 -7.58
N TYR A 24 -6.54 3.86 -8.31
CA TYR A 24 -6.20 2.52 -7.79
C TYR A 24 -4.74 2.12 -7.99
N PHE A 25 -4.10 2.50 -9.10
CA PHE A 25 -2.76 2.01 -9.45
C PHE A 25 -1.65 3.06 -9.29
N ALA A 26 -2.00 4.34 -9.28
CA ALA A 26 -1.01 5.41 -9.14
C ALA A 26 -0.30 5.25 -7.79
N PRO A 27 1.04 5.14 -7.79
CA PRO A 27 1.78 5.05 -6.54
C PRO A 27 1.58 6.33 -5.73
N SER A 28 1.31 6.17 -4.44
CA SER A 28 1.26 7.27 -3.48
C SER A 28 2.28 7.01 -2.38
N ASP A 29 2.97 8.05 -1.91
CA ASP A 29 3.80 7.98 -0.72
C ASP A 29 2.99 8.19 0.58
N GLU A 30 1.67 8.26 0.47
CA GLU A 30 0.77 8.39 1.61
C GLU A 30 0.72 7.10 2.42
N LEU A 31 0.63 7.24 3.74
CA LEU A 31 0.42 6.10 4.63
C LEU A 31 -0.97 5.49 4.36
N GLY A 32 -1.00 4.19 4.12
CA GLY A 32 -2.24 3.44 4.02
C GLY A 32 -2.89 3.23 5.39
N SER A 33 -4.01 2.53 5.42
CA SER A 33 -4.76 2.23 6.65
C SER A 33 -4.97 0.73 6.77
N PHE A 34 -4.75 0.19 7.97
CA PHE A 34 -5.07 -1.21 8.25
C PHE A 34 -6.57 -1.50 8.21
N ALA A 35 -7.41 -0.49 8.44
CA ALA A 35 -8.87 -0.64 8.41
C ALA A 35 -9.42 -0.85 6.99
N ARG A 36 -8.64 -0.51 5.96
CA ARG A 36 -9.01 -0.77 4.56
C ARG A 36 -8.84 -2.23 4.14
N PHE A 37 -8.20 -3.07 4.97
CA PHE A 37 -8.16 -4.50 4.71
C PHE A 37 -9.51 -5.13 5.07
N ASP A 38 -10.29 -5.46 4.04
CA ASP A 38 -11.48 -6.28 4.16
C ASP A 38 -11.08 -7.77 4.21
N PRO A 39 -11.30 -8.48 5.34
CA PRO A 39 -10.97 -9.90 5.45
C PRO A 39 -11.82 -10.80 4.51
N ASN A 40 -12.89 -10.28 3.91
CA ASN A 40 -13.70 -10.99 2.92
C ASN A 40 -13.24 -10.72 1.47
N SER A 41 -12.19 -9.92 1.28
CA SER A 41 -11.60 -9.66 -0.02
C SER A 41 -10.40 -10.58 -0.28
N ASN A 42 -10.34 -11.16 -1.47
CA ASN A 42 -9.17 -11.89 -1.95
C ASN A 42 -8.12 -10.97 -2.59
N ALA A 43 -8.39 -9.66 -2.67
CA ALA A 43 -7.45 -8.71 -3.24
C ALA A 43 -6.35 -8.38 -2.23
N SER A 44 -5.11 -8.75 -2.55
CA SER A 44 -3.93 -8.31 -1.81
C SER A 44 -3.50 -6.94 -2.31
N LEU A 45 -3.69 -5.93 -1.47
CA LEU A 45 -3.24 -4.56 -1.74
C LEU A 45 -2.03 -4.23 -0.85
N PRO A 46 -0.86 -3.89 -1.42
CA PRO A 46 0.23 -3.37 -0.63
C PRO A 46 -0.16 -2.00 -0.08
N ILE A 47 0.20 -1.72 1.17
CA ILE A 47 0.07 -0.41 1.77
C ILE A 47 1.43 0.09 2.26
N ILE A 48 1.59 1.41 2.30
CA ILE A 48 2.76 2.03 2.93
C ILE A 48 2.43 2.26 4.40
N VAL A 49 3.35 1.84 5.26
CA VAL A 49 3.28 2.04 6.72
C VAL A 49 4.57 2.67 7.19
N LYS A 50 4.50 3.36 8.33
CA LYS A 50 5.67 4.01 8.91
C LYS A 50 6.28 3.12 9.99
N PHE A 51 7.58 2.86 9.90
CA PHE A 51 8.33 2.16 10.94
C PHE A 51 8.44 3.00 12.22
N VAL A 52 8.18 2.39 13.38
CA VAL A 52 8.29 3.04 14.70
C VAL A 52 9.72 2.93 15.20
N LYS A 53 10.56 3.87 14.75
CA LYS A 53 12.00 3.90 15.04
C LYS A 53 12.33 3.81 16.54
N ASP A 54 11.54 4.48 17.38
CA ASP A 54 11.76 4.52 18.83
C ASP A 54 11.68 3.14 19.50
N LYS A 55 10.98 2.18 18.89
CA LYS A 55 10.85 0.81 19.40
C LYS A 55 11.89 -0.16 18.84
N GLY A 56 12.57 0.23 17.77
CA GLY A 56 13.56 -0.58 17.05
C GLY A 56 12.99 -1.89 16.50
N ALA A 57 13.84 -2.66 15.81
CA ALA A 57 13.56 -4.04 15.48
C ALA A 57 14.19 -4.98 16.52
N LYS A 58 13.46 -6.04 16.88
CA LYS A 58 13.91 -7.03 17.87
C LYS A 58 14.10 -8.37 17.19
N ARG A 59 15.30 -8.94 17.33
CA ARG A 59 15.60 -10.27 16.84
C ARG A 59 14.99 -11.35 17.75
N THR A 60 14.38 -12.36 17.16
CA THR A 60 13.76 -13.50 17.84
C THR A 60 14.72 -14.70 17.89
N GLN A 61 14.35 -15.74 18.64
CA GLN A 61 15.19 -16.94 18.83
C GLN A 61 15.38 -17.76 17.54
N ASP A 62 14.40 -17.74 16.64
CA ASP A 62 14.45 -18.35 15.30
C ASP A 62 15.28 -17.51 14.30
N GLY A 63 15.82 -16.38 14.74
CA GLY A 63 16.68 -15.51 13.94
C GLY A 63 15.93 -14.50 13.08
N SER A 64 14.59 -14.47 13.13
CA SER A 64 13.74 -13.47 12.49
C SER A 64 13.66 -12.17 13.31
N TYR A 65 12.96 -11.16 12.80
CA TYR A 65 12.79 -9.85 13.40
C TYR A 65 11.33 -9.52 13.60
N ASN A 66 11.05 -8.88 14.73
CA ASN A 66 9.77 -8.28 15.06
C ASN A 66 9.94 -6.77 15.23
N PHE A 67 9.04 -5.98 14.66
CA PHE A 67 9.08 -4.52 14.78
C PHE A 67 7.69 -3.90 14.72
N TYR A 68 7.59 -2.66 15.20
CA TYR A 68 6.34 -1.92 15.19
C TYR A 68 6.25 -1.00 13.99
N VAL A 69 5.06 -0.93 13.41
CA VAL A 69 4.70 0.02 12.35
C VAL A 69 3.43 0.76 12.74
N ILE A 70 3.23 1.94 12.17
CA ILE A 70 2.03 2.74 12.34
C ILE A 70 1.44 3.09 10.98
N ASP A 71 0.11 3.01 10.86
CA ASP A 71 -0.62 3.37 9.64
C ASP A 71 -1.02 4.87 9.63
N GLY A 72 -1.73 5.29 8.59
CA GLY A 72 -2.22 6.67 8.43
C GLY A 72 -3.28 7.07 9.47
N ASP A 73 -3.90 6.11 10.15
CA ASP A 73 -4.90 6.34 11.20
C ASP A 73 -4.26 6.30 12.61
N ASN A 74 -2.92 6.33 12.69
CA ASN A 74 -2.13 6.20 13.92
C ASN A 74 -2.32 4.86 14.65
N LYS A 75 -2.78 3.82 13.96
CA LYS A 75 -2.89 2.48 14.51
C LYS A 75 -1.54 1.79 14.45
N GLU A 76 -1.00 1.46 15.62
CA GLU A 76 0.26 0.72 15.74
C GLU A 76 0.02 -0.79 15.68
N VAL A 77 0.85 -1.51 14.91
CA VAL A 77 0.79 -2.96 14.74
C VAL A 77 2.19 -3.55 14.84
N LEU A 78 2.30 -4.71 15.50
CA LEU A 78 3.51 -5.53 15.54
C LEU A 78 3.59 -6.40 14.27
N VAL A 79 4.65 -6.22 13.50
CA VAL A 79 5.03 -7.10 12.39
C VAL A 79 6.00 -8.14 12.94
N THR A 80 5.79 -9.41 12.60
CA THR A 80 6.58 -10.52 13.13
C THR A 80 7.11 -11.45 12.04
N GLY A 81 8.23 -12.12 12.30
CA GLY A 81 8.72 -13.20 11.46
C GLY A 81 9.43 -12.76 10.18
N ILE A 82 9.92 -11.52 10.13
CA ILE A 82 10.67 -11.00 8.98
C ILE A 82 12.12 -11.49 9.07
N LYS A 83 12.62 -12.17 8.03
CA LYS A 83 13.99 -12.73 8.06
C LYS A 83 15.07 -11.67 7.87
N ASP A 84 14.87 -10.78 6.91
CA ASP A 84 15.84 -9.79 6.51
C ASP A 84 15.26 -8.39 6.66
N LEU A 85 15.94 -7.53 7.41
CA LEU A 85 15.58 -6.13 7.54
C LEU A 85 16.24 -5.30 6.44
N PRO A 86 15.55 -4.28 5.92
CA PRO A 86 16.17 -3.22 5.13
C PRO A 86 17.30 -2.53 5.91
N PRO A 87 18.31 -1.97 5.21
CA PRO A 87 19.38 -1.20 5.86
C PRO A 87 18.83 -0.07 6.74
N GLY A 88 19.32 0.04 7.98
CA GLY A 88 18.96 1.11 8.92
C GLY A 88 17.68 0.87 9.73
N MET A 89 17.23 -0.39 9.82
CA MET A 89 16.15 -0.83 10.71
C MET A 89 16.63 -1.65 11.92
N ASP A 90 17.90 -2.07 11.94
CA ASP A 90 18.57 -2.83 12.99
C ASP A 90 19.11 -1.96 14.14
#